data_AF-A0A8S4QVQ9-F1
#
_entry.id   AF-A0A8S4QVQ9-F1
#
_cell.length_a   1.000
_cell.length_b   1.000
_cell.length_c   1.000
_cell.angle_alpha   90.00
_cell.angle_beta   90.00
_cell.angle_gamma   90.00
#
_symmetry.space_group_name_H-M   'P 1'
#
loop_
_entity.id
_entity.type
_entity.pdbx_description
1 polymer ?
#
loop_
_entity_poly.entity_id
_entity_poly.type
_entity_poly.pdbx_seq_one_letter_code
_entity_poly.pdbx_strand_id
1 'polypeptide(L)'
;RYVPYRVSPVAIANTHPSPTFLVELAGAASDTDSEGSRPGMPEIPSQDPGTRKRDVLARIHSCYAEDPDTEIGVSGELVEEVAEENKSLLWFLLKQVRPGMDLSKVVLPTFILEPRSFLDKLSDNYYHADLLAQAQTAEDPYQRFKGVLKWYLSGLYRKPKGLKKPYNPVLGETFRCCWQHADQDTYTYYIAEQVSHHPPISAFYISNRKDGFVIEGSLLAKSKFYGELHLLLTHKRPVRMK
;
A
#
# COMPACT_ATOMS: atom_id res chain seq x y z
N ARG A 1 14.77 -1.72 -11.66
CA ARG A 1 13.30 -1.63 -11.65
C ARG A 1 12.86 -1.96 -10.23
N TYR A 2 12.10 -1.11 -9.56
CA TYR A 2 11.56 -1.40 -8.24
C TYR A 2 10.35 -2.31 -8.41
N VAL A 3 10.46 -3.60 -8.15
CA VAL A 3 9.30 -4.50 -8.24
C VAL A 3 8.71 -4.64 -6.84
N PRO A 4 7.41 -4.34 -6.62
CA PRO A 4 6.79 -4.61 -5.33
C PRO A 4 6.78 -6.12 -5.11
N TYR A 5 7.32 -6.54 -3.97
CA TYR A 5 7.16 -7.89 -3.47
C TYR A 5 5.85 -7.92 -2.67
N ARG A 6 4.93 -8.80 -3.04
CA ARG A 6 3.63 -8.97 -2.37
C ARG A 6 3.65 -10.22 -1.52
N VAL A 7 2.84 -10.27 -0.46
CA VAL A 7 2.70 -11.52 0.29
C VAL A 7 2.15 -12.59 -0.65
N SER A 8 2.87 -13.71 -0.77
CA SER A 8 2.49 -14.82 -1.64
C SER A 8 1.09 -15.34 -1.27
N PRO A 9 0.22 -15.70 -2.25
CA PRO A 9 -1.07 -16.33 -1.97
C PRO A 9 -0.96 -17.55 -1.03
N VAL A 10 0.15 -18.28 -1.10
CA VAL A 10 0.46 -19.42 -0.22
C VAL A 10 0.67 -18.99 1.23
N ALA A 11 1.29 -17.83 1.45
CA ALA A 11 1.46 -17.25 2.78
C ALA A 11 0.13 -16.67 3.31
N ILE A 12 -0.74 -16.14 2.45
CA ILE A 12 -2.09 -15.67 2.82
C ILE A 12 -2.97 -16.85 3.27
N ALA A 13 -2.96 -17.97 2.52
CA ALA A 13 -3.75 -19.16 2.86
C ALA A 13 -3.31 -19.83 4.17
N ASN A 14 -2.03 -19.67 4.56
CA ASN A 14 -1.45 -20.22 5.78
C ASN A 14 -1.45 -19.22 6.96
N THR A 15 -2.03 -18.02 6.79
CA THR A 15 -2.11 -17.01 7.85
C THR A 15 -3.56 -16.66 8.19
N HIS A 16 -4.08 -17.26 9.26
CA HIS A 16 -4.67 -16.36 10.25
C HIS A 16 -3.53 -15.43 10.69
N PRO A 17 -3.70 -14.10 10.72
CA PRO A 17 -2.67 -13.23 11.25
C PRO A 17 -2.55 -13.57 12.73
N SER A 18 -1.66 -14.52 13.07
CA SER A 18 -1.39 -14.77 14.47
C SER A 18 -0.79 -13.46 14.99
N PRO A 19 -1.21 -12.99 16.18
CA PRO A 19 -0.64 -11.79 16.81
C PRO A 19 0.89 -11.80 16.81
N THR A 20 1.48 -13.00 16.76
CA THR A 20 2.91 -13.28 16.69
C THR A 20 3.60 -12.66 15.47
N PHE A 21 3.01 -12.66 14.26
CA PHE A 21 3.73 -12.14 13.07
C PHE A 21 3.95 -10.62 13.13
N LEU A 22 2.94 -9.86 13.60
CA LEU A 22 3.08 -8.40 13.78
C LEU A 22 4.09 -8.07 14.88
N VAL A 23 4.09 -8.87 15.96
CA VAL A 23 5.05 -8.76 17.06
C VAL A 23 6.47 -9.11 16.59
N GLU A 24 6.63 -10.14 15.75
CA GLU A 24 7.91 -10.54 15.17
C GLU A 24 8.45 -9.52 14.17
N LEU A 25 7.59 -8.93 13.32
CA LEU A 25 7.98 -7.84 12.43
C LEU A 25 8.41 -6.61 13.23
N ALA A 26 7.67 -6.26 14.29
CA ALA A 26 8.03 -5.18 15.19
C ALA A 26 9.35 -5.45 15.95
N GLY A 27 9.57 -6.71 16.37
CA GLY A 27 10.77 -7.16 17.06
C GLY A 27 12.01 -7.24 16.17
N ALA A 28 11.91 -7.81 14.98
CA ALA A 28 12.99 -7.85 13.98
C ALA A 28 13.34 -6.44 13.45
N ALA A 29 12.37 -5.54 13.48
CA ALA A 29 12.55 -4.13 13.15
C ALA A 29 12.94 -3.26 14.36
N SER A 30 13.07 -3.82 15.57
CA SER A 30 13.55 -3.10 16.75
C SER A 30 15.05 -3.33 16.91
N ASP A 31 15.86 -2.27 16.85
CA ASP A 31 17.30 -2.31 17.20
C ASP A 31 17.53 -2.20 18.73
N THR A 32 16.48 -2.32 19.54
CA THR A 32 16.59 -2.28 20.99
C THR A 32 16.83 -3.69 21.53
N ASP A 33 18.08 -3.95 21.93
CA ASP A 33 18.54 -5.08 22.75
C ASP A 33 17.92 -5.07 24.16
N SER A 34 16.60 -4.96 24.26
CA SER A 34 15.89 -5.07 25.52
C SER A 34 15.55 -6.54 25.75
N GLU A 35 16.42 -7.20 26.52
CA GLU A 35 16.14 -8.46 27.20
C GLU A 35 14.86 -8.32 28.03
N GLY A 36 13.74 -8.65 27.42
CA GLY A 36 12.45 -8.69 28.08
C GLY A 36 11.68 -9.85 27.50
N SER A 37 11.90 -11.04 28.05
CA SER A 37 11.15 -12.25 27.76
C SER A 37 9.65 -11.95 27.79
N ARG A 38 9.02 -11.87 26.62
CA ARG A 38 7.57 -11.80 26.51
C ARG A 38 7.02 -13.23 26.65
N PRO A 39 6.04 -13.49 27.53
CA PRO A 39 5.54 -14.85 27.74
C PRO A 39 4.85 -15.37 26.46
N GLY A 40 5.25 -16.55 25.98
CA GLY A 40 4.56 -17.26 24.89
C GLY A 40 5.40 -17.66 23.66
N MET A 41 6.71 -17.39 23.62
CA MET A 41 7.57 -17.93 22.57
C MET A 41 8.12 -19.32 22.95
N PRO A 42 8.12 -20.30 22.04
CA PRO A 42 8.86 -21.55 22.25
C PRO A 42 10.36 -21.24 22.38
N GLU A 43 10.99 -21.77 23.43
CA GLU A 43 12.44 -21.68 23.63
C GLU A 43 13.15 -22.48 22.54
N ILE A 44 13.80 -21.78 21.61
CA ILE A 44 14.71 -22.34 20.62
C ILE A 44 16.13 -21.99 21.08
N PRO A 45 17.13 -22.90 21.01
CA PRO A 45 18.42 -22.74 21.67
C PRO A 45 19.15 -21.44 21.31
N SER A 46 19.89 -20.91 22.27
CA SER A 46 20.66 -19.66 22.22
C SER A 46 21.51 -19.50 20.95
N GLN A 47 20.94 -18.89 19.91
CA GLN A 47 21.67 -18.40 18.75
C GLN A 47 22.10 -16.95 18.99
N ASP A 48 23.28 -16.60 18.48
CA ASP A 48 23.80 -15.23 18.42
C ASP A 48 22.70 -14.23 17.95
N PRO A 49 22.52 -13.08 18.63
CA PRO A 49 21.46 -12.12 18.30
C PRO A 49 21.46 -11.68 16.84
N GLY A 50 22.64 -11.55 16.22
CA GLY A 50 22.78 -11.22 14.81
C GLY A 50 22.26 -12.30 13.88
N THR A 51 22.48 -13.57 14.24
CA THR A 51 21.98 -14.74 13.51
C THR A 51 20.46 -14.86 13.63
N ARG A 52 19.92 -14.67 14.84
CA ARG A 52 18.47 -14.67 15.07
C ARG A 52 17.74 -13.60 14.26
N LYS A 53 18.29 -12.38 14.17
CA LYS A 53 17.71 -11.29 13.36
C LYS A 53 17.70 -11.64 11.86
N ARG A 54 18.77 -12.23 11.35
CA ARG A 54 18.86 -12.67 9.94
C ARG A 54 17.83 -13.76 9.63
N ASP A 55 17.68 -14.74 10.49
CA ASP A 55 16.75 -15.85 10.28
C ASP A 55 15.28 -15.38 10.28
N VAL A 56 14.94 -14.44 11.17
CA VAL A 56 13.61 -13.83 11.19
C VAL A 56 13.36 -13.01 9.93
N LEU A 57 14.33 -12.22 9.48
CA LEU A 57 14.22 -11.46 8.22
C LEU A 57 14.08 -12.39 7.02
N ALA A 58 14.89 -13.45 6.93
CA ALA A 58 14.79 -14.44 5.85
C ALA A 58 13.41 -15.11 5.81
N ARG A 59 12.84 -15.45 6.98
CA ARG A 59 11.48 -16.00 7.08
C ARG A 59 10.40 -14.99 6.68
N ILE A 60 10.55 -13.72 7.05
CA ILE A 60 9.61 -12.68 6.64
C ILE A 60 9.68 -12.51 5.12
N HIS A 61 10.87 -12.45 4.56
CA HIS A 61 11.09 -12.22 3.13
C HIS A 61 10.60 -13.39 2.28
N SER A 62 10.73 -14.63 2.77
CA SER A 62 10.18 -15.81 2.07
C SER A 62 8.65 -15.78 1.96
N CYS A 63 7.97 -14.98 2.78
CA CYS A 63 6.52 -14.77 2.65
C CYS A 63 6.17 -13.85 1.48
N TYR A 64 7.13 -13.11 0.92
CA TYR A 64 6.88 -12.21 -0.20
C TYR A 64 7.40 -12.78 -1.52
N ALA A 65 6.58 -12.69 -2.56
CA ALA A 65 6.93 -13.06 -3.93
C ALA A 65 6.90 -11.81 -4.83
N GLU A 66 7.78 -11.80 -5.83
CA GLU A 66 7.76 -10.79 -6.88
C GLU A 66 6.45 -10.90 -7.67
N ASP A 67 5.84 -9.76 -8.01
CA ASP A 67 4.63 -9.69 -8.84
C ASP A 67 5.01 -9.38 -10.31
N PRO A 68 5.10 -10.40 -11.19
CA PRO A 68 5.54 -10.22 -12.57
C PRO A 68 4.48 -9.57 -13.47
N ASP A 69 3.20 -9.61 -13.08
CA ASP A 69 2.05 -9.23 -13.92
C ASP A 69 1.68 -7.74 -13.79
N THR A 70 2.60 -6.92 -13.31
CA THR A 70 2.33 -5.50 -13.11
C THR A 70 2.31 -4.75 -14.46
N GLU A 71 1.14 -4.65 -15.09
CA GLU A 71 0.94 -3.79 -16.26
C GLU A 71 1.13 -2.31 -15.89
N ILE A 72 2.20 -1.70 -16.42
CA ILE A 72 2.41 -0.26 -16.33
C ILE A 72 1.74 0.36 -17.56
N GLY A 73 0.74 1.22 -17.34
CA GLY A 73 0.14 2.01 -18.41
C GLY A 73 1.18 2.88 -19.14
N VAL A 74 1.08 3.00 -20.45
CA VAL A 74 1.99 3.82 -21.25
C VAL A 74 1.68 5.30 -20.99
N SER A 75 2.71 6.11 -20.76
CA SER A 75 2.57 7.56 -20.55
C SER A 75 1.89 8.19 -21.77
N GLY A 76 0.68 8.73 -21.59
CA GLY A 76 -0.03 9.51 -22.62
C GLY A 76 -1.36 8.91 -23.11
N GLU A 77 -1.62 7.62 -22.89
CA GLU A 77 -2.92 7.00 -23.22
C GLU A 77 -3.86 7.06 -22.01
N LEU A 78 -4.66 8.13 -21.94
CA LEU A 78 -5.57 8.39 -20.82
C LEU A 78 -6.96 7.78 -21.00
N VAL A 79 -7.30 7.33 -22.20
CA VAL A 79 -8.65 6.90 -22.57
C VAL A 79 -8.60 5.48 -23.10
N GLU A 80 -9.18 4.56 -22.33
CA GLU A 80 -9.52 3.23 -22.84
C GLU A 80 -10.90 3.35 -23.49
N GLU A 81 -10.99 3.01 -24.78
CA GLU A 81 -12.27 3.02 -25.47
C GLU A 81 -13.14 1.90 -24.90
N VAL A 82 -14.29 2.26 -24.33
CA VAL A 82 -15.25 1.28 -23.81
C VAL A 82 -15.74 0.46 -24.99
N ALA A 83 -15.55 -0.87 -24.94
CA ALA A 83 -16.04 -1.78 -25.96
C ALA A 83 -17.54 -1.54 -26.25
N GLU A 84 -17.94 -1.62 -27.52
CA GLU A 84 -19.29 -1.24 -27.98
C GLU A 84 -20.40 -1.96 -27.19
N GLU A 85 -20.18 -3.23 -26.86
CA GLU A 85 -21.05 -4.07 -26.03
C GLU A 85 -21.30 -3.50 -24.63
N ASN A 86 -20.30 -2.83 -24.04
CA ASN A 86 -20.35 -2.27 -22.70
C ASN A 86 -20.93 -0.85 -22.65
N LYS A 87 -21.04 -0.16 -23.79
CA LYS A 87 -21.60 1.20 -23.88
C LYS A 87 -23.07 1.22 -23.45
N SER A 88 -23.85 0.21 -23.83
CA SER A 88 -25.29 0.12 -23.48
C SER A 88 -25.52 -0.02 -21.96
N LEU A 89 -24.71 -0.83 -21.28
CA LEU A 89 -24.72 -1.02 -19.83
C LEU A 89 -24.27 0.25 -19.10
N LEU A 90 -23.22 0.89 -19.58
CA LEU A 90 -22.73 2.16 -19.02
C LEU A 90 -23.80 3.26 -19.13
N TRP A 91 -24.45 3.36 -20.28
CA TRP A 91 -25.56 4.30 -20.50
C TRP A 91 -26.75 4.05 -19.56
N PHE A 92 -27.09 2.79 -19.32
CA PHE A 92 -28.16 2.44 -18.38
C PHE A 92 -27.82 2.88 -16.95
N LEU A 93 -26.58 2.68 -16.51
CA LEU A 93 -26.11 3.12 -15.19
C LEU A 93 -26.11 4.64 -15.06
N LEU A 94 -25.59 5.36 -16.07
CA LEU A 94 -25.58 6.82 -16.07
C LEU A 94 -26.99 7.41 -15.93
N LYS A 95 -28.02 6.74 -16.50
CA LYS A 95 -29.43 7.15 -16.32
C LYS A 95 -29.95 6.96 -14.90
N GLN A 96 -29.41 6.00 -14.14
CA GLN A 96 -29.84 5.73 -12.77
C GLN A 96 -29.14 6.63 -11.74
N VAL A 97 -28.01 7.22 -12.09
CA VAL A 97 -27.19 8.00 -11.17
C VAL A 97 -27.54 9.48 -11.24
N ARG A 98 -27.82 10.09 -10.08
CA ARG A 98 -28.07 11.54 -9.96
C ARG A 98 -26.82 12.30 -9.52
N PRO A 99 -26.63 13.56 -9.95
CA PRO A 99 -25.58 14.41 -9.40
C PRO A 99 -25.67 14.49 -7.87
N GLY A 100 -24.53 14.36 -7.19
CA GLY A 100 -24.41 14.31 -5.74
C GLY A 100 -24.61 12.93 -5.10
N MET A 101 -24.98 11.90 -5.87
CA MET A 101 -25.23 10.56 -5.34
C MET A 101 -23.91 9.85 -4.93
N ASP A 102 -23.97 9.09 -3.84
CA ASP A 102 -22.85 8.27 -3.36
C ASP A 102 -22.77 6.95 -4.13
N LEU A 103 -21.74 6.84 -4.97
CA LEU A 103 -21.51 5.68 -5.84
C LEU A 103 -20.93 4.45 -5.12
N SER A 104 -20.65 4.52 -3.82
CA SER A 104 -20.24 3.34 -3.05
C SER A 104 -21.40 2.34 -2.86
N LYS A 105 -22.64 2.82 -2.97
CA LYS A 105 -23.88 2.04 -2.80
C LYS A 105 -24.48 1.53 -4.10
N VAL A 106 -23.89 1.90 -5.24
CA VAL A 106 -24.34 1.47 -6.57
C VAL A 106 -23.43 0.35 -7.04
N VAL A 107 -24.02 -0.75 -7.49
CA VAL A 107 -23.26 -1.85 -8.11
C VAL A 107 -22.76 -1.39 -9.48
N LEU A 108 -21.45 -1.29 -9.60
CA LEU A 108 -20.77 -0.94 -10.84
C LEU A 108 -20.42 -2.22 -11.63
N PRO A 109 -20.52 -2.22 -12.96
CA PRO A 109 -20.13 -3.35 -13.80
C PRO A 109 -18.66 -3.72 -13.59
N THR A 110 -18.35 -4.99 -13.73
CA THR A 110 -16.98 -5.50 -13.55
C THR A 110 -15.98 -4.90 -14.54
N PHE A 111 -16.41 -4.50 -15.74
CA PHE A 111 -15.51 -3.90 -16.75
C PHE A 111 -14.99 -2.50 -16.37
N ILE A 112 -15.62 -1.80 -15.42
CA ILE A 112 -15.11 -0.52 -14.88
C ILE A 112 -14.33 -0.70 -13.57
N LEU A 113 -14.16 -1.94 -13.10
CA LEU A 113 -13.40 -2.25 -11.90
C LEU A 113 -11.97 -2.69 -12.26
N GLU A 114 -11.01 -2.24 -11.46
CA GLU A 114 -9.64 -2.76 -11.49
C GLU A 114 -9.60 -4.04 -10.65
N PRO A 115 -8.87 -5.11 -11.05
CA PRO A 115 -8.74 -6.35 -10.28
C PRO A 115 -7.86 -6.20 -9.03
N ARG A 116 -7.95 -5.05 -8.34
CA ARG A 116 -7.18 -4.72 -7.14
C ARG A 116 -8.08 -4.12 -6.08
N SER A 117 -7.85 -4.51 -4.83
CA SER A 117 -8.42 -3.83 -3.67
C SER A 117 -7.90 -2.40 -3.59
N PHE A 118 -8.68 -1.49 -2.99
CA PHE A 118 -8.20 -0.15 -2.68
C PHE A 118 -6.94 -0.14 -1.81
N LEU A 119 -6.79 -1.08 -0.87
CA LEU A 119 -5.61 -1.16 0.00
C LEU A 119 -4.33 -1.47 -0.79
N ASP A 120 -4.47 -2.29 -1.81
CA ASP A 120 -3.42 -2.61 -2.77
C ASP A 120 -3.15 -1.41 -3.68
N LYS A 121 -4.20 -0.83 -4.27
CA LYS A 121 -4.10 0.35 -5.14
C LYS A 121 -3.42 1.54 -4.45
N LEU A 122 -3.69 1.73 -3.16
CA LEU A 122 -3.10 2.80 -2.35
C LEU A 122 -1.57 2.70 -2.29
N SER A 123 -1.01 1.49 -2.34
CA SER A 123 0.44 1.25 -2.32
C SER A 123 1.17 1.83 -3.54
N ASP A 124 0.48 2.03 -4.68
CA ASP A 124 1.07 2.63 -5.88
C ASP A 124 1.66 4.03 -5.63
N ASN A 125 1.06 4.80 -4.70
CA ASN A 125 1.54 6.14 -4.33
C ASN A 125 2.90 6.14 -3.64
N TYR A 126 3.36 4.97 -3.18
CA TYR A 126 4.57 4.79 -2.38
C TYR A 126 5.67 4.03 -3.13
N TYR A 127 5.46 3.79 -4.43
CA TYR A 127 6.39 3.05 -5.28
C TYR A 127 7.81 3.64 -5.29
N HIS A 128 7.93 4.96 -5.24
CA HIS A 128 9.21 5.67 -5.21
C HIS A 128 9.67 6.02 -3.79
N ALA A 129 9.48 5.11 -2.83
CA ALA A 129 9.91 5.32 -1.45
C ALA A 129 11.44 5.57 -1.33
N ASP A 130 12.23 5.20 -2.33
CA ASP A 130 13.66 5.51 -2.46
C ASP A 130 13.93 7.03 -2.44
N LEU A 131 13.01 7.84 -2.96
CA LEU A 131 13.14 9.29 -2.94
C LEU A 131 13.02 9.86 -1.51
N LEU A 132 12.35 9.16 -0.59
CA LEU A 132 12.31 9.55 0.81
C LEU A 132 13.63 9.25 1.52
N ALA A 133 14.27 8.12 1.20
CA ALA A 133 15.60 7.81 1.70
C ALA A 133 16.61 8.88 1.29
N GLN A 134 16.56 9.34 0.03
CA GLN A 134 17.38 10.45 -0.46
C GLN A 134 17.05 11.78 0.22
N ALA A 135 15.77 12.07 0.44
CA ALA A 135 15.37 13.27 1.16
C ALA A 135 15.86 13.26 2.61
N GLN A 136 15.98 12.06 3.21
CA GLN A 136 16.37 11.92 4.60
C GLN A 136 17.85 12.24 4.85
N THR A 137 18.71 11.99 3.87
CA THR A 137 20.14 12.31 3.98
C THR A 137 20.46 13.79 3.71
N ALA A 138 19.46 14.59 3.30
CA ALA A 138 19.66 16.02 3.05
C ALA A 138 19.80 16.80 4.36
N GLU A 139 20.92 17.50 4.54
CA GLU A 139 21.20 18.34 5.70
C GLU A 139 20.34 19.63 5.70
N ASP A 140 20.27 20.31 4.55
CA ASP A 140 19.48 21.54 4.36
C ASP A 140 17.98 21.25 4.45
N PRO A 141 17.24 21.89 5.39
CA PRO A 141 15.79 21.74 5.50
C PRO A 141 15.03 22.05 4.21
N TYR A 142 15.50 23.00 3.40
CA TYR A 142 14.83 23.34 2.15
C TYR A 142 15.02 22.26 1.07
N GLN A 143 16.24 21.73 0.91
CA GLN A 143 16.45 20.55 0.04
C GLN A 143 15.66 19.33 0.51
N ARG A 144 15.59 19.07 1.83
CA ARG A 144 14.79 17.97 2.38
C ARG A 144 13.32 18.13 2.05
N PHE A 145 12.76 19.33 2.21
CA PHE A 145 11.39 19.63 1.80
C PHE A 145 11.15 19.40 0.30
N LYS A 146 12.06 19.87 -0.56
CA LYS A 146 11.99 19.60 -2.01
C LYS A 146 12.03 18.10 -2.33
N GLY A 147 12.84 17.33 -1.61
CA GLY A 147 12.90 15.87 -1.74
C GLY A 147 11.58 15.20 -1.41
N VAL A 148 10.97 15.57 -0.27
CA VAL A 148 9.63 15.09 0.13
C VAL A 148 8.57 15.48 -0.90
N LEU A 149 8.61 16.71 -1.43
CA LEU A 149 7.68 17.15 -2.47
C LEU A 149 7.86 16.37 -3.76
N LYS A 150 9.11 16.15 -4.20
CA LYS A 150 9.43 15.34 -5.38
C LYS A 150 8.87 13.93 -5.23
N TRP A 151 9.09 13.30 -4.07
CA TRP A 151 8.49 12.02 -3.74
C TRP A 151 6.96 12.06 -3.83
N TYR A 152 6.31 13.04 -3.20
CA TYR A 152 4.85 13.16 -3.21
C TYR A 152 4.28 13.25 -4.63
N LEU A 153 4.92 14.02 -5.51
CA LEU A 153 4.50 14.18 -6.90
C LEU A 153 4.78 12.93 -7.75
N SER A 154 5.81 12.16 -7.42
CA SER A 154 6.14 10.92 -8.14
C SER A 154 5.03 9.87 -8.07
N GLY A 155 4.27 9.83 -6.97
CA GLY A 155 3.12 8.95 -6.80
C GLY A 155 1.91 9.32 -7.68
N LEU A 156 1.87 10.52 -8.26
CA LEU A 156 0.75 11.00 -9.07
C LEU A 156 0.83 10.57 -10.55
N TYR A 157 1.98 10.05 -10.99
CA TYR A 157 2.24 9.71 -12.39
C TYR A 157 1.57 8.39 -12.82
N ARG A 158 1.35 7.46 -11.87
CA ARG A 158 0.86 6.10 -12.17
C ARG A 158 -0.66 6.08 -12.32
N LYS A 159 -1.16 6.54 -13.47
CA LYS A 159 -2.58 6.43 -13.82
C LYS A 159 -2.84 5.10 -14.53
N PRO A 160 -3.85 4.31 -14.10
CA PRO A 160 -4.25 3.11 -14.84
C PRO A 160 -4.69 3.50 -16.26
N LYS A 161 -4.60 2.54 -17.20
CA LYS A 161 -5.27 2.67 -18.50
C LYS A 161 -6.77 2.77 -18.23
N GLY A 162 -7.38 3.92 -18.56
CA GLY A 162 -8.79 4.18 -18.31
C GLY A 162 -9.16 4.47 -16.85
N LEU A 163 -10.44 4.85 -16.64
CA LEU A 163 -11.00 5.14 -15.32
C LEU A 163 -11.50 3.85 -14.65
N LYS A 164 -10.59 3.01 -14.17
CA LYS A 164 -10.95 1.78 -13.43
C LYS A 164 -10.94 2.04 -11.92
N LYS A 165 -12.07 1.76 -11.26
CA LYS A 165 -12.23 1.93 -9.81
C LYS A 165 -11.74 0.65 -9.10
N PRO A 166 -10.87 0.73 -8.07
CA PRO A 166 -10.50 -0.45 -7.30
C PRO A 166 -11.70 -0.98 -6.48
N TYR A 167 -11.63 -2.25 -6.08
CA TYR A 167 -12.63 -2.83 -5.19
C TYR A 167 -12.65 -2.09 -3.83
N ASN A 168 -13.85 -1.85 -3.30
CA ASN A 168 -14.02 -1.31 -1.96
C ASN A 168 -13.65 -2.40 -0.94
N PRO A 169 -12.66 -2.19 -0.08
CA PRO A 169 -12.23 -3.23 0.84
C PRO A 169 -13.32 -3.61 1.85
N VAL A 170 -13.36 -4.88 2.23
CA VAL A 170 -14.23 -5.36 3.32
C VAL A 170 -13.64 -4.94 4.68
N LEU A 171 -14.48 -4.85 5.72
CA LEU A 171 -14.00 -4.53 7.06
C LEU A 171 -12.99 -5.59 7.54
N GLY A 172 -11.84 -5.14 8.05
CA GLY A 172 -10.75 -6.01 8.52
C GLY A 172 -9.89 -6.59 7.40
N GLU A 173 -10.14 -6.24 6.13
CA GLU A 173 -9.25 -6.60 5.03
C GLU A 173 -7.86 -5.98 5.27
N THR A 174 -6.81 -6.76 5.05
CA THR A 174 -5.41 -6.30 5.17
C THR A 174 -4.65 -6.50 3.88
N PHE A 175 -3.80 -5.54 3.52
CA PHE A 175 -2.85 -5.67 2.41
C PHE A 175 -1.42 -5.38 2.88
N ARG A 176 -0.46 -6.15 2.36
CA ARG A 176 0.95 -6.05 2.73
C ARG A 176 1.82 -6.25 1.49
N CYS A 177 2.79 -5.35 1.33
CA CYS A 177 3.84 -5.47 0.32
C CYS A 177 5.14 -4.86 0.86
N CYS A 178 6.23 -5.09 0.15
CA CYS A 178 7.49 -4.40 0.40
C CYS A 178 8.21 -4.07 -0.90
N TRP A 179 9.13 -3.13 -0.80
CA TRP A 179 10.03 -2.73 -1.89
C TRP A 179 11.46 -2.92 -1.45
N GLN A 180 12.25 -3.64 -2.23
CA GLN A 180 13.69 -3.80 -2.01
C GLN A 180 14.45 -2.65 -2.67
N HIS A 181 15.34 -2.03 -1.91
CA HIS A 181 16.20 -0.95 -2.36
C HIS A 181 17.54 -1.52 -2.83
N ALA A 182 17.71 -1.63 -4.15
CA ALA A 182 18.85 -2.30 -4.78
C ALA A 182 20.22 -1.72 -4.37
N ASP A 183 20.28 -0.42 -4.08
CA ASP A 183 21.54 0.28 -3.81
C ASP A 183 22.02 0.09 -2.36
N GLN A 184 21.16 -0.33 -1.42
CA GLN A 184 21.45 -0.28 0.02
C GLN A 184 21.06 -1.54 0.80
N ASP A 185 20.55 -2.58 0.13
CA ASP A 185 20.02 -3.81 0.77
C ASP A 185 19.05 -3.48 1.94
N THR A 186 18.16 -2.52 1.68
CA THR A 186 17.12 -2.08 2.60
C THR A 186 15.73 -2.37 2.02
N TYR A 187 14.74 -2.42 2.90
CA TYR A 187 13.37 -2.74 2.54
C TYR A 187 12.44 -1.70 3.11
N THR A 188 11.56 -1.19 2.25
CA THR A 188 10.39 -0.42 2.70
C THR A 188 9.22 -1.36 2.81
N TYR A 189 8.66 -1.47 4.01
CA TYR A 189 7.47 -2.28 4.28
C TYR A 189 6.23 -1.41 4.25
N TYR A 190 5.16 -1.94 3.65
CA TYR A 190 3.83 -1.37 3.63
C TYR A 190 2.85 -2.35 4.27
N ILE A 191 2.00 -1.84 5.15
CA ILE A 191 0.82 -2.53 5.67
C ILE A 191 -0.36 -1.57 5.64
N ALA A 192 -1.51 -2.06 5.21
CA ALA A 192 -2.76 -1.35 5.29
C ALA A 192 -3.89 -2.26 5.75
N GLU A 193 -4.88 -1.67 6.41
CA GLU A 193 -6.08 -2.33 6.91
C GLU A 193 -7.31 -1.46 6.67
N GLN A 194 -8.41 -2.08 6.30
CA GLN A 194 -9.72 -1.44 6.29
C GLN A 194 -10.32 -1.43 7.71
N VAL A 195 -10.16 -0.31 8.42
CA VAL A 195 -10.57 -0.16 9.82
C VAL A 195 -12.03 0.24 10.00
N SER A 196 -12.69 0.71 8.93
CA SER A 196 -14.12 1.01 8.93
C SER A 196 -14.70 0.83 7.52
N HIS A 197 -15.90 0.25 7.40
CA HIS A 197 -16.58 0.10 6.12
C HIS A 197 -17.63 1.20 5.87
N HIS A 198 -18.25 1.72 6.94
CA HIS A 198 -19.27 2.78 6.87
C HIS A 198 -19.02 3.82 7.97
N PRO A 199 -18.31 4.93 7.68
CA PRO A 199 -17.73 5.30 6.38
C PRO A 199 -16.45 4.49 6.05
N PRO A 200 -16.05 4.37 4.77
CA PRO A 200 -14.89 3.56 4.38
C PRO A 200 -13.58 4.26 4.74
N ILE A 201 -12.92 3.79 5.79
CA ILE A 201 -11.65 4.30 6.29
C ILE A 201 -10.61 3.18 6.21
N SER A 202 -9.49 3.48 5.53
CA SER A 202 -8.32 2.62 5.47
C SER A 202 -7.19 3.25 6.27
N ALA A 203 -6.57 2.50 7.17
CA ALA A 203 -5.34 2.88 7.86
C ALA A 203 -4.14 2.23 7.18
N PHE A 204 -2.99 2.89 7.16
CA PHE A 204 -1.77 2.35 6.60
C PHE A 204 -0.54 2.83 7.37
N TYR A 205 0.49 2.00 7.32
CA TYR A 205 1.78 2.22 7.94
C TYR A 205 2.88 1.77 6.99
N ILE A 206 3.89 2.62 6.85
CA ILE A 206 5.00 2.43 5.92
C ILE A 206 6.28 2.76 6.66
N SER A 207 7.28 1.91 6.54
CA SER A 207 8.54 2.14 7.24
C SER A 207 9.72 1.55 6.49
N ASN A 208 10.78 2.34 6.44
CA ASN A 208 12.14 1.85 6.22
C ASN A 208 13.00 2.37 7.36
N ARG A 209 13.34 1.49 8.30
CA ARG A 209 14.07 1.88 9.51
C ARG A 209 15.55 2.12 9.25
N LYS A 210 16.15 1.35 8.33
CA LYS A 210 17.55 1.55 7.91
C LYS A 210 17.71 2.91 7.25
N ASP A 211 16.76 3.31 6.42
CA ASP A 211 16.77 4.61 5.73
C ASP A 211 16.13 5.74 6.55
N GLY A 212 15.73 5.47 7.79
CA GLY A 212 15.33 6.51 8.75
C GLY A 212 13.98 7.17 8.50
N PHE A 213 13.02 6.54 7.82
CA PHE A 213 11.69 7.13 7.60
C PHE A 213 10.51 6.23 7.96
N VAL A 214 9.43 6.89 8.39
CA VAL A 214 8.13 6.29 8.70
C VAL A 214 7.02 7.19 8.17
N ILE A 215 6.02 6.58 7.55
CA ILE A 215 4.78 7.24 7.15
C ILE A 215 3.64 6.48 7.81
N GLU A 216 2.76 7.20 8.48
CA GLU A 216 1.53 6.66 9.01
C GLU A 216 0.37 7.53 8.54
N GLY A 217 -0.79 6.93 8.38
CA GLY A 217 -1.95 7.71 8.02
C GLY A 217 -3.22 6.90 7.93
N SER A 218 -4.30 7.64 7.77
CA SER A 218 -5.60 7.09 7.42
C SER A 218 -6.15 7.85 6.22
N LEU A 219 -6.95 7.14 5.44
CA LEU A 219 -7.64 7.66 4.29
C LEU A 219 -9.13 7.41 4.46
N LEU A 220 -9.91 8.48 4.36
CA LEU A 220 -11.36 8.39 4.19
C LEU A 220 -11.67 8.55 2.71
N ALA A 221 -12.18 7.49 2.09
CA ALA A 221 -12.57 7.49 0.69
C ALA A 221 -14.06 7.88 0.56
N LYS A 222 -14.37 8.98 -0.12
CA LYS A 222 -15.76 9.34 -0.45
C LYS A 222 -15.93 9.41 -1.95
N SER A 223 -16.74 8.52 -2.51
CA SER A 223 -17.13 8.59 -3.92
C SER A 223 -18.37 9.47 -4.09
N LYS A 224 -18.31 10.46 -4.98
CA LYS A 224 -19.47 11.25 -5.40
C LYS A 224 -19.56 11.28 -6.93
N PHE A 225 -20.76 11.25 -7.46
CA PHE A 225 -21.00 11.46 -8.90
C PHE A 225 -21.45 12.89 -9.19
N TYR A 226 -20.85 13.55 -10.18
CA TYR A 226 -21.29 14.87 -10.65
C TYR A 226 -21.42 14.95 -12.19
N GLY A 227 -21.60 13.80 -12.86
CA GLY A 227 -21.42 13.65 -14.31
C GLY A 227 -20.12 12.89 -14.63
N GLU A 228 -19.12 13.05 -13.76
CA GLU A 228 -17.93 12.20 -13.66
C GLU A 228 -17.83 11.59 -12.25
N LEU A 229 -17.10 10.47 -12.09
CA LEU A 229 -16.83 9.86 -10.78
C LEU A 229 -15.72 10.64 -10.07
N HIS A 230 -16.06 11.32 -8.97
CA HIS A 230 -15.11 11.99 -8.10
C HIS A 230 -14.80 11.11 -6.89
N LEU A 231 -13.54 10.73 -6.72
CA LEU A 231 -13.05 10.12 -5.48
C LEU A 231 -12.41 11.20 -4.61
N LEU A 232 -13.10 11.59 -3.55
CA LEU A 232 -12.60 12.51 -2.54
C LEU A 232 -11.82 11.72 -1.50
N LEU A 233 -10.52 11.97 -1.41
CA LEU A 233 -9.63 11.38 -0.43
C LEU A 233 -9.33 12.42 0.65
N THR A 234 -9.86 12.25 1.86
CA THR A 234 -9.46 13.08 3.00
C THR A 234 -8.31 12.40 3.73
N HIS A 235 -7.20 13.12 3.88
CA HIS A 235 -5.94 12.54 4.32
C HIS A 235 -5.35 13.23 5.54
N LYS A 236 -4.81 12.42 6.45
CA LYS A 236 -3.80 12.84 7.43
C LYS A 236 -2.59 11.94 7.22
N ARG A 237 -1.49 12.51 6.73
CA ARG A 237 -0.25 11.80 6.39
C ARG A 237 0.97 12.51 6.98
N PRO A 238 1.22 12.40 8.29
CA PRO A 238 2.52 12.77 8.82
C PRO A 238 3.60 11.86 8.21
N VAL A 239 4.63 12.48 7.62
CA VAL A 239 5.89 11.81 7.30
C VAL A 239 6.85 12.16 8.44
N ARG A 240 7.39 11.13 9.10
CA ARG A 240 8.41 11.27 10.12
C ARG A 240 9.74 10.76 9.60
N MET A 241 10.75 11.57 9.83
CA MET A 241 12.13 11.42 9.36
C MET A 241 13.00 11.48 10.62
N LYS A 242 13.84 10.45 10.84
CA LYS A 242 14.68 10.28 12.04
C LYS A 242 16.09 10.80 11.88
#